data_AF-A0A0L0FB94-F1
#
_entry.id   AF-A0A0L0FB94-F1
#
_cell.length_a   1.000
_cell.length_b   1.000
_cell.length_c   1.000
_cell.angle_alpha   90.00
_cell.angle_beta   90.00
_cell.angle_gamma   90.00
#
_symmetry.space_group_name_H-M   'P 1'
#
loop_
_entity.id
_entity.type
_entity.pdbx_description
1 polymer ?
#
loop_
_entity_poly.entity_id
_entity_poly.type
_entity_poly.pdbx_seq_one_letter_code
_entity_poly.pdbx_strand_id
1 'polypeptide(L)'
;MFVSLAIAFILISIFNSTFLCLSAQIDKPLNIPERPKDKGAPKPKEFFRNVMGSTAGAGSGEFHVFRATRRHEYARSAYYDAQQKKDEKDTAFAEKRMREEDELQKAAEKRRAKRQKKKAKKNSNNAEDTEPEIKKMMARPADLDADDEPKASETSADKKTLSNTEAKEATTADRSESAV
;
A
#
# COMPACT_ATOMS: atom_id res chain seq x y z
N MET A 1 -24.77 21.19 5.84
CA MET A 1 -24.03 21.14 7.12
C MET A 1 -24.64 20.13 8.10
N PHE A 2 -25.96 20.18 8.36
CA PHE A 2 -26.63 19.26 9.30
C PHE A 2 -26.48 17.76 9.02
N VAL A 3 -26.48 17.33 7.76
CA VAL A 3 -26.29 15.91 7.38
C VAL A 3 -24.91 15.38 7.81
N SER A 4 -23.87 16.21 7.70
CA SER A 4 -22.51 15.83 8.08
C SER A 4 -22.36 15.71 9.61
N LEU A 5 -23.01 16.58 10.38
CA LEU A 5 -23.04 16.47 11.84
C LEU A 5 -23.86 15.26 12.30
N ALA A 6 -24.97 14.95 11.62
CA ALA A 6 -25.77 13.76 11.92
C ALA A 6 -24.98 12.46 11.67
N ILE A 7 -24.25 12.37 10.55
CA ILE A 7 -23.36 11.23 10.25
C ILE A 7 -22.26 11.12 11.31
N ALA A 8 -21.62 12.23 11.69
CA ALA A 8 -20.61 12.22 12.73
C ALA A 8 -21.19 11.73 14.07
N PHE A 9 -22.39 12.17 14.46
CA PHE A 9 -23.06 11.73 15.69
C PHE A 9 -23.41 10.24 15.67
N ILE A 10 -23.85 9.72 14.51
CA ILE A 10 -24.11 8.28 14.31
C ILE A 10 -22.81 7.48 14.42
N LEU A 11 -21.72 7.92 13.78
CA LEU A 11 -20.42 7.24 13.85
C LEU A 11 -19.84 7.27 15.26
N ILE A 12 -19.94 8.40 15.96
CA ILE A 12 -19.50 8.56 17.35
C ILE A 12 -20.33 7.67 18.28
N SER A 13 -21.64 7.56 18.05
CA SER A 13 -22.53 6.68 18.82
C SER A 13 -22.19 5.20 18.61
N ILE A 14 -21.98 4.77 17.36
CA ILE A 14 -21.57 3.39 17.04
C ILE A 14 -20.20 3.06 17.66
N PHE A 15 -19.25 4.00 17.59
CA PHE A 15 -17.93 3.84 18.20
C PHE A 15 -18.02 3.73 19.74
N ASN A 16 -18.75 4.64 20.39
CA ASN A 16 -18.91 4.60 21.85
C ASN A 16 -19.65 3.36 22.34
N SER A 17 -20.65 2.88 21.59
CA SER A 17 -21.38 1.63 21.92
C SER A 17 -20.49 0.39 21.82
N THR A 18 -19.73 0.27 20.72
CA THR A 18 -18.78 -0.85 20.53
C THR A 18 -17.62 -0.79 21.53
N PHE A 19 -17.10 0.40 21.82
CA PHE A 19 -16.05 0.62 22.83
C PHE A 19 -16.54 0.28 24.25
N LEU A 20 -17.74 0.71 24.63
CA LEU A 20 -18.31 0.38 25.94
C LEU A 20 -18.51 -1.14 26.09
N CYS A 21 -19.03 -1.80 25.05
CA CYS A 21 -19.18 -3.26 25.03
C CYS A 21 -17.83 -4.00 25.19
N LEU A 22 -16.78 -3.49 24.53
CA LEU A 22 -15.42 -4.02 24.64
C LEU A 22 -14.84 -3.81 26.05
N SER A 23 -15.01 -2.63 26.63
CA SER A 23 -14.52 -2.29 27.98
C SER A 23 -15.24 -3.04 29.11
N ALA A 24 -16.49 -3.45 28.90
CA ALA A 24 -17.20 -4.30 29.85
C ALA A 24 -16.70 -5.76 29.83
N GLN A 25 -15.86 -6.11 28.85
CA GLN A 25 -15.36 -7.46 28.61
C GLN A 25 -13.81 -7.53 28.67
N ILE A 26 -13.19 -6.72 29.54
CA ILE A 26 -11.71 -6.68 29.70
C ILE A 26 -11.12 -8.04 30.10
N ASP A 27 -11.81 -8.80 30.95
CA ASP A 27 -11.33 -10.10 31.45
C ASP A 27 -11.48 -11.25 30.44
N LYS A 28 -12.17 -11.02 29.32
CA LYS A 28 -12.38 -12.03 28.27
C LYS A 28 -11.34 -11.82 27.17
N PRO A 29 -10.61 -12.86 26.74
CA PRO A 29 -9.68 -12.71 25.63
C PRO A 29 -10.45 -12.31 24.37
N LEU A 30 -10.01 -11.21 23.75
CA LEU A 30 -10.60 -10.73 22.51
C LEU A 30 -10.29 -11.71 21.38
N ASN A 31 -11.35 -12.21 20.73
CA ASN A 31 -11.21 -13.08 19.58
C ASN A 31 -10.94 -12.25 18.32
N ILE A 32 -9.67 -11.89 18.11
CA ILE A 32 -9.22 -11.23 16.88
C ILE A 32 -9.23 -12.30 15.78
N PRO A 33 -10.06 -12.18 14.74
CA PRO A 33 -10.06 -13.17 13.67
C PRO A 33 -8.68 -13.19 13.02
N GLU A 34 -8.10 -14.39 12.91
CA GLU A 34 -6.90 -14.60 12.11
C GLU A 34 -7.22 -14.18 10.66
N ARG A 35 -6.22 -13.62 9.96
CA ARG A 35 -6.36 -13.27 8.54
C ARG A 35 -6.96 -14.46 7.78
N PRO A 36 -8.01 -14.26 6.96
CA PRO A 36 -8.61 -15.36 6.21
C PRO A 36 -7.54 -16.00 5.34
N LYS A 37 -7.39 -17.32 5.47
CA LYS A 37 -6.46 -18.11 4.67
C LYS A 37 -6.99 -18.18 3.25
N ASP A 38 -6.10 -18.00 2.27
CA ASP A 38 -6.46 -18.14 0.87
C ASP A 38 -6.93 -19.57 0.63
N LYS A 39 -8.19 -19.68 0.17
CA LYS A 39 -8.76 -20.98 -0.20
C LYS A 39 -8.02 -21.43 -1.46
N GLY A 40 -7.15 -22.42 -1.30
CA GLY A 40 -6.41 -22.99 -2.43
C GLY A 40 -7.33 -23.67 -3.45
N ALA A 41 -6.75 -24.05 -4.59
CA ALA A 41 -7.44 -24.85 -5.58
C ALA A 41 -8.07 -26.12 -4.95
N PRO A 42 -9.26 -26.55 -5.40
CA PRO A 42 -9.87 -27.77 -4.91
C PRO A 42 -8.93 -28.95 -5.20
N LYS A 43 -8.47 -29.62 -4.15
CA LYS A 43 -7.57 -30.77 -4.29
C LYS A 43 -8.37 -31.99 -4.77
N PRO A 44 -7.86 -32.75 -5.76
CA PRO A 44 -8.47 -34.01 -6.15
C PRO A 44 -8.41 -35.00 -5.00
N LYS A 45 -9.32 -35.97 -4.99
CA LYS A 45 -9.30 -37.06 -4.01
C LYS A 45 -8.26 -38.10 -4.44
N GLU A 46 -7.46 -38.59 -3.49
CA GLU A 46 -6.42 -39.59 -3.75
C GLU A 46 -6.97 -40.91 -4.29
N PHE A 47 -8.13 -41.35 -3.76
CA PHE A 47 -8.73 -42.63 -4.14
C PHE A 47 -10.22 -42.50 -4.45
N PHE A 48 -10.60 -42.95 -5.63
CA PHE A 48 -11.98 -43.22 -6.00
C PHE A 48 -12.29 -44.67 -5.65
N ARG A 49 -13.19 -44.89 -4.70
CA ARG A 49 -13.56 -46.23 -4.22
C ARG A 49 -14.59 -46.92 -5.13
N ASN A 50 -15.22 -46.15 -6.02
CA ASN A 50 -16.36 -46.59 -6.82
C ASN A 50 -16.01 -46.60 -8.32
N VAL A 51 -14.82 -47.09 -8.67
CA VAL A 51 -14.40 -47.23 -10.06
C VAL A 51 -15.00 -48.50 -10.62
N MET A 52 -15.99 -48.36 -11.51
CA MET A 52 -16.53 -49.46 -12.29
C MET A 52 -15.57 -49.82 -13.42
N GLY A 53 -15.56 -51.09 -13.87
CA GLY A 53 -14.61 -51.58 -14.88
C GLY A 53 -14.64 -50.76 -16.18
N SER A 54 -13.50 -50.67 -16.86
CA SER A 54 -13.31 -49.79 -18.04
C SER A 54 -14.21 -50.13 -19.24
N THR A 55 -14.80 -51.32 -19.27
CA THR A 55 -15.74 -51.78 -20.31
C THR A 55 -17.20 -51.73 -19.88
N ALA A 56 -17.48 -51.35 -18.64
CA ALA A 56 -18.86 -51.24 -18.17
C ALA A 56 -19.53 -50.01 -18.79
N GLY A 57 -20.79 -50.15 -19.23
CA GLY A 57 -21.54 -49.08 -19.87
C GLY A 57 -21.81 -47.88 -18.96
N ALA A 58 -22.20 -46.74 -19.55
CA ALA A 58 -22.52 -45.53 -18.80
C ALA A 58 -23.75 -45.77 -17.89
N GLY A 59 -23.53 -45.77 -16.57
CA GLY A 59 -24.60 -45.87 -15.58
C GLY A 59 -25.36 -44.54 -15.43
N SER A 60 -26.56 -44.60 -14.84
CA SER A 60 -27.42 -43.42 -14.63
C SER A 60 -26.80 -42.33 -13.74
N GLY A 61 -25.84 -42.70 -12.88
CA GLY A 61 -25.12 -41.75 -12.02
C GLY A 61 -23.91 -41.07 -12.68
N GLU A 62 -23.42 -41.58 -13.81
CA GLU A 62 -22.17 -41.12 -14.43
C GLU A 62 -22.26 -39.67 -14.90
N PHE A 63 -23.44 -39.25 -15.36
CA PHE A 63 -23.68 -37.86 -15.75
C PHE A 63 -23.44 -36.88 -14.61
N HIS A 64 -23.85 -37.22 -13.39
CA HIS A 64 -23.64 -36.37 -12.23
C HIS A 64 -22.17 -36.34 -11.78
N VAL A 65 -21.46 -37.47 -11.90
CA VAL A 65 -20.02 -37.56 -11.64
C VAL A 65 -19.25 -36.66 -12.60
N PHE A 66 -19.54 -36.73 -13.91
CA PHE A 66 -18.95 -35.86 -14.91
C PHE A 66 -19.21 -34.38 -14.61
N ARG A 67 -20.47 -34.02 -14.32
CA ARG A 67 -20.85 -32.63 -14.01
C ARG A 67 -20.11 -32.09 -12.78
N ALA A 68 -19.97 -32.89 -11.73
CA ALA A 68 -19.22 -32.50 -10.53
C ALA A 68 -17.73 -32.33 -10.85
N THR A 69 -17.12 -33.31 -11.51
CA THR A 69 -15.71 -33.28 -11.90
C THR A 69 -15.39 -32.08 -12.79
N ARG A 70 -16.27 -31.76 -13.75
CA ARG A 70 -16.10 -30.61 -14.64
C ARG A 70 -16.16 -29.28 -13.90
N ARG A 71 -17.06 -29.14 -12.91
CA ARG A 71 -17.10 -27.96 -12.04
C ARG A 71 -15.84 -27.83 -11.21
N HIS A 72 -15.33 -28.94 -10.65
CA HIS A 72 -14.07 -28.95 -9.91
C HIS A 72 -12.90 -28.52 -10.79
N GLU A 73 -12.83 -29.02 -12.02
CA GLU A 73 -11.73 -28.70 -12.94
C GLU A 73 -11.78 -27.25 -13.44
N TYR A 74 -12.98 -26.72 -13.73
CA TYR A 74 -13.13 -25.32 -14.08
C TYR A 74 -12.79 -24.39 -12.93
N ALA A 75 -13.23 -24.71 -11.71
CA ALA A 75 -12.86 -23.94 -10.52
C ALA A 75 -11.35 -23.99 -10.26
N ARG A 76 -10.72 -25.14 -10.48
CA ARG A 76 -9.26 -25.33 -10.37
C ARG A 76 -8.51 -24.49 -11.40
N SER A 77 -8.88 -24.59 -12.67
CA SER A 77 -8.25 -23.84 -13.77
C SER A 77 -8.41 -22.33 -13.56
N ALA A 78 -9.63 -21.87 -13.27
CA ALA A 78 -9.90 -20.46 -13.01
C ALA A 78 -9.13 -19.90 -11.80
N TYR A 79 -8.88 -20.72 -10.77
CA TYR A 79 -8.05 -20.32 -9.63
C TYR A 79 -6.59 -20.09 -10.05
N TYR A 80 -6.00 -21.00 -10.81
CA TYR A 80 -4.62 -20.87 -11.28
C TYR A 80 -4.45 -19.68 -12.23
N ASP A 81 -5.38 -19.49 -13.16
CA ASP A 81 -5.36 -18.33 -14.07
C ASP A 81 -5.46 -17.01 -13.30
N ALA A 82 -6.30 -16.96 -12.27
CA ALA A 82 -6.44 -15.78 -11.42
C ALA A 82 -5.18 -15.52 -10.57
N GLN A 83 -4.57 -16.56 -10.02
CA GLN A 83 -3.32 -16.46 -9.27
C GLN A 83 -2.16 -15.98 -10.16
N GLN A 84 -1.99 -16.57 -11.35
CA GLN A 84 -0.96 -16.14 -12.30
C GLN A 84 -1.10 -14.65 -12.64
N LYS A 85 -2.31 -14.19 -12.97
CA LYS A 85 -2.58 -12.77 -13.24
C LYS A 85 -2.31 -11.86 -12.06
N LYS A 86 -2.48 -12.34 -10.83
CA LYS A 86 -2.18 -11.57 -9.61
C LYS A 86 -0.68 -11.50 -9.40
N ASP A 87 0.01 -12.63 -9.49
CA ASP A 87 1.46 -12.75 -9.29
C ASP A 87 2.22 -11.92 -10.36
N GLU A 88 1.77 -11.91 -11.61
CA GLU A 88 2.28 -11.05 -12.68
C GLU A 88 2.13 -9.54 -12.36
N LYS A 89 1.00 -9.14 -11.78
CA LYS A 89 0.77 -7.74 -11.39
C LYS A 89 1.62 -7.35 -10.19
N ASP A 90 1.71 -8.22 -9.21
CA ASP A 90 2.47 -7.99 -7.98
C ASP A 90 3.98 -7.90 -8.28
N THR A 91 4.49 -8.77 -9.14
CA THR A 91 5.89 -8.73 -9.62
C THR A 91 6.17 -7.47 -10.43
N ALA A 92 5.31 -7.13 -11.40
CA ALA A 92 5.44 -5.91 -12.19
C ALA A 92 5.40 -4.63 -11.33
N PHE A 93 4.57 -4.63 -10.28
CA PHE A 93 4.50 -3.52 -9.32
C PHE A 93 5.77 -3.43 -8.46
N ALA A 94 6.24 -4.57 -7.93
CA ALA A 94 7.46 -4.63 -7.13
C ALA A 94 8.69 -4.15 -7.93
N GLU A 95 8.82 -4.58 -9.18
CA GLU A 95 9.89 -4.12 -10.07
C GLU A 95 9.85 -2.62 -10.31
N LYS A 96 8.66 -2.05 -10.54
CA LYS A 96 8.51 -0.60 -10.73
C LYS A 96 8.94 0.16 -9.47
N ARG A 97 8.49 -0.28 -8.29
CA ARG A 97 8.90 0.32 -7.01
C ARG A 97 10.40 0.26 -6.79
N MET A 98 11.03 -0.88 -7.05
CA MET A 98 12.48 -1.03 -6.91
C MET A 98 13.24 -0.06 -7.83
N ARG A 99 12.81 0.09 -9.09
CA ARG A 99 13.43 1.04 -10.03
C ARG A 99 13.30 2.48 -9.55
N GLU A 100 12.11 2.88 -9.09
CA GLU A 100 11.87 4.23 -8.56
C GLU A 100 12.71 4.49 -7.30
N GLU A 101 12.80 3.52 -6.39
CA GLU A 101 13.61 3.61 -5.17
C GLU A 101 15.10 3.75 -5.51
N ASP A 102 15.62 2.97 -6.45
CA ASP A 102 17.01 3.06 -6.92
C ASP A 102 17.33 4.42 -7.56
N GLU A 103 16.42 4.96 -8.37
CA GLU A 103 16.56 6.28 -8.98
C GLU A 103 16.60 7.39 -7.93
N LEU A 104 15.70 7.33 -6.95
CA LEU A 104 15.65 8.26 -5.83
C LEU A 104 16.92 8.17 -4.96
N GLN A 105 17.41 6.96 -4.69
CA GLN A 105 18.65 6.75 -3.93
C GLN A 105 19.85 7.32 -4.68
N LYS A 106 20.03 7.01 -5.97
CA LYS A 106 21.11 7.57 -6.81
C LYS A 106 21.05 9.10 -6.85
N ALA A 107 19.86 9.68 -6.97
CA ALA A 107 19.67 11.13 -6.95
C ALA A 107 20.03 11.73 -5.58
N ALA A 108 19.62 11.09 -4.48
CA ALA A 108 19.93 11.50 -3.11
C ALA A 108 21.43 11.42 -2.81
N GLU A 109 22.10 10.34 -3.21
CA GLU A 109 23.55 10.14 -3.09
C GLU A 109 24.32 11.21 -3.84
N LYS A 110 23.94 11.50 -5.09
CA LYS A 110 24.54 12.57 -5.89
C LYS A 110 24.40 13.93 -5.20
N ARG A 111 23.23 14.23 -4.61
CA ARG A 111 23.00 15.46 -3.83
C ARG A 111 23.83 15.49 -2.54
N ARG A 112 23.93 14.36 -1.83
CA ARG A 112 24.73 14.20 -0.61
C ARG A 112 26.22 14.39 -0.89
N ALA A 113 26.75 13.77 -1.93
CA ALA A 113 28.15 13.91 -2.36
C ALA A 113 28.50 15.35 -2.74
N LYS A 114 27.61 16.06 -3.46
CA LYS A 114 27.79 17.50 -3.74
C LYS A 114 27.86 18.34 -2.47
N ARG A 115 26.96 18.08 -1.50
CA ARG A 115 26.97 18.78 -0.20
C ARG A 115 28.24 18.49 0.60
N GLN A 116 28.69 17.23 0.64
CA GLN A 116 29.93 16.83 1.32
C GLN A 116 31.16 17.50 0.70
N LYS A 117 31.28 17.52 -0.64
CA LYS A 117 32.37 18.23 -1.34
C LYS A 117 32.36 19.73 -1.03
N LYS A 118 31.19 20.38 -1.00
CA LYS A 118 31.07 21.80 -0.62
C LYS A 118 31.45 22.05 0.84
N LYS A 119 31.04 21.17 1.77
CA LYS A 119 31.42 21.25 3.19
C LYS A 119 32.93 21.06 3.37
N ALA A 120 33.54 20.08 2.70
CA ALA A 120 34.98 19.85 2.77
C ALA A 120 35.78 21.06 2.29
N LYS A 121 35.40 21.67 1.16
CA LYS A 121 36.03 22.91 0.66
C LYS A 121 35.86 24.11 1.61
N LYS A 122 34.68 24.26 2.24
CA LYS A 122 34.48 25.33 3.23
C LYS A 122 35.37 25.12 4.46
N ASN A 123 35.47 23.88 4.93
CA ASN A 123 36.29 23.55 6.09
C ASN A 123 37.79 23.72 5.81
N SER A 124 38.29 23.39 4.60
CA SER A 124 39.69 23.62 4.24
C SER A 124 40.04 25.10 4.17
N ASN A 125 39.18 25.92 3.54
CA ASN A 125 39.41 27.35 3.43
C ASN A 125 39.37 28.05 4.81
N ASN A 126 38.41 27.66 5.67
CA ASN A 126 38.36 28.18 7.03
C ASN A 126 39.55 27.73 7.91
N ALA A 127 40.18 26.60 7.60
CA ALA A 127 41.37 26.10 8.32
C ALA A 127 42.65 26.87 7.93
N GLU A 128 42.80 27.22 6.64
CA GLU A 128 43.90 28.09 6.19
C GLU A 128 43.79 29.52 6.76
N ASP A 129 42.56 30.04 6.91
CA ASP A 129 42.34 31.37 7.49
C ASP A 129 42.46 31.40 9.04
N THR A 130 42.33 30.25 9.72
CA THR A 130 42.48 30.18 11.20
C THR A 130 43.90 29.96 11.68
N GLU A 131 44.84 29.52 10.84
CA GLU A 131 46.25 29.37 11.21
C GLU A 131 46.96 30.71 11.56
N PRO A 132 46.69 31.86 10.89
CA PRO A 132 47.19 33.16 11.34
C PRO A 132 46.31 33.81 12.43
N GLU A 133 45.06 33.39 12.63
CA GLU A 133 44.11 34.05 13.54
C GLU A 133 44.13 33.50 14.98
N ILE A 134 44.48 32.22 15.19
CA ILE A 134 44.67 31.63 16.53
C ILE A 134 45.83 32.32 17.27
N LYS A 135 46.87 32.82 16.58
CA LYS A 135 47.92 33.66 17.17
C LYS A 135 47.46 35.06 17.56
N LYS A 136 46.35 35.57 17.00
CA LYS A 136 45.85 36.93 17.23
C LYS A 136 44.76 36.98 18.31
N MET A 137 44.06 35.88 18.55
CA MET A 137 42.99 35.78 19.57
C MET A 137 43.50 35.46 21.00
N MET A 138 44.75 35.01 21.19
CA MET A 138 45.31 34.80 22.55
C MET A 138 45.82 36.09 23.22
N ALA A 139 45.62 37.28 22.63
CA ALA A 139 46.20 38.55 23.10
C ALA A 139 45.18 39.66 23.43
N ARG A 140 43.90 39.38 23.70
CA ARG A 140 42.94 40.42 24.12
C ARG A 140 42.00 39.95 25.23
N PRO A 141 41.96 40.63 26.40
CA PRO A 141 41.06 40.29 27.49
C PRO A 141 39.62 40.81 27.23
N ALA A 142 38.70 40.22 28.00
CA ALA A 142 37.24 40.33 27.99
C ALA A 142 36.68 41.76 28.05
N ASP A 143 35.49 41.98 27.47
CA ASP A 143 34.37 42.72 28.09
C ASP A 143 33.07 42.71 27.24
N LEU A 144 32.00 42.19 27.86
CA LEU A 144 30.57 42.60 27.90
C LEU A 144 29.61 42.51 26.68
N ASP A 145 28.57 41.68 26.91
CA ASP A 145 27.10 41.86 26.80
C ASP A 145 26.40 42.35 25.50
N ALA A 146 25.42 41.56 25.02
CA ALA A 146 23.99 41.92 24.96
C ALA A 146 23.17 41.03 23.98
N ASP A 147 21.97 40.67 24.42
CA ASP A 147 20.95 39.77 23.84
C ASP A 147 20.37 40.17 22.46
N ASP A 148 19.95 39.20 21.64
CA ASP A 148 18.59 39.18 21.04
C ASP A 148 18.23 37.83 20.36
N GLU A 149 16.98 37.40 20.57
CA GLU A 149 16.33 36.14 20.14
C GLU A 149 15.64 36.28 18.75
N PRO A 150 15.62 35.26 17.87
CA PRO A 150 14.84 35.34 16.63
C PRO A 150 13.40 34.80 16.78
N LYS A 151 12.42 35.70 16.63
CA LYS A 151 10.98 35.39 16.45
C LYS A 151 10.72 34.67 15.11
N ALA A 152 10.09 33.50 15.19
CA ALA A 152 9.48 32.80 14.05
C ALA A 152 8.11 33.43 13.71
N SER A 153 7.89 33.78 12.44
CA SER A 153 6.59 34.16 11.90
C SER A 153 6.13 33.13 10.85
N GLU A 154 4.97 32.54 11.12
CA GLU A 154 4.19 31.75 10.20
C GLU A 154 3.37 32.67 9.28
N THR A 155 3.19 32.30 8.01
CA THR A 155 2.06 32.79 7.21
C THR A 155 1.44 31.65 6.40
N SER A 156 0.11 31.69 6.43
CA SER A 156 -0.87 30.69 6.03
C SER A 156 -1.41 30.89 4.61
N ALA A 157 -1.79 29.76 4.01
CA ALA A 157 -2.96 29.53 3.14
C ALA A 157 -3.14 30.32 1.82
N ASP A 158 -3.24 29.57 0.72
CA ASP A 158 -4.26 29.86 -0.28
C ASP A 158 -4.75 28.58 -0.98
N LYS A 159 -6.07 28.40 -0.99
CA LYS A 159 -6.83 27.26 -1.52
C LYS A 159 -7.56 27.73 -2.75
N LYS A 160 -7.29 27.14 -3.93
CA LYS A 160 -8.14 27.31 -5.11
C LYS A 160 -8.56 25.96 -5.67
N THR A 161 -9.80 25.62 -5.37
CA THR A 161 -10.62 24.58 -5.98
C THR A 161 -10.94 24.93 -7.44
N LEU A 162 -10.81 23.97 -8.35
CA LEU A 162 -11.63 23.90 -9.56
C LEU A 162 -12.01 22.44 -9.82
N SER A 163 -13.31 22.20 -9.79
CA SER A 163 -13.99 20.96 -10.10
C SER A 163 -14.89 21.17 -11.33
N ASN A 164 -15.03 20.09 -12.09
CA ASN A 164 -16.10 19.74 -13.05
C ASN A 164 -16.01 20.22 -14.50
N THR A 165 -15.98 19.22 -15.39
CA THR A 165 -16.84 18.92 -16.57
C THR A 165 -16.14 17.73 -17.27
N GLU A 166 -16.69 16.53 -17.50
CA GLU A 166 -17.92 16.13 -18.22
C GLU A 166 -18.13 14.61 -18.03
N ALA A 167 -19.36 14.17 -17.71
CA ALA A 167 -19.83 12.82 -18.00
C ALA A 167 -21.38 12.80 -18.03
N LYS A 168 -21.94 13.14 -19.19
CA LYS A 168 -23.21 12.66 -19.74
C LYS A 168 -22.81 11.86 -20.99
N GLU A 169 -23.46 10.82 -21.51
CA GLU A 169 -24.62 9.97 -21.24
C GLU A 169 -24.59 8.94 -22.41
N ALA A 170 -25.43 7.90 -22.35
CA ALA A 170 -25.77 6.92 -23.40
C ALA A 170 -24.84 5.69 -23.51
N THR A 171 -25.29 4.48 -23.15
CA THR A 171 -26.24 3.60 -23.85
C THR A 171 -25.88 3.34 -25.31
N THR A 172 -25.35 2.15 -25.59
CA THR A 172 -25.72 1.36 -26.76
C THR A 172 -25.47 -0.12 -26.47
N ALA A 173 -26.57 -0.86 -26.43
CA ALA A 173 -26.59 -2.26 -26.76
C ALA A 173 -26.23 -2.45 -28.25
N ASP A 174 -25.93 -3.71 -28.58
CA ASP A 174 -25.86 -4.32 -29.91
C ASP A 174 -24.46 -4.63 -30.45
N ARG A 175 -24.39 -5.81 -31.09
CA ARG A 175 -23.31 -6.45 -31.89
C ARG A 175 -22.66 -7.68 -31.20
N SER A 176 -22.78 -8.90 -31.72
CA SER A 176 -23.43 -9.41 -32.93
C SER A 176 -23.42 -10.93 -32.89
N GLU A 177 -24.51 -11.53 -33.35
CA GLU A 177 -24.49 -12.83 -34.02
C GLU A 177 -23.50 -12.81 -35.18
N SER A 178 -22.68 -13.85 -35.27
CA SER A 178 -22.09 -14.39 -36.51
C SER A 178 -21.85 -15.86 -36.23
N ALA A 179 -22.65 -16.77 -36.79
CA ALA A 179 -22.29 -17.59 -37.96
C ALA A 179 -20.91 -18.26 -37.74
N VAL A 180 -20.79 -19.58 -37.55
CA VAL A 180 -21.33 -20.74 -38.28
C VAL A 180 -21.46 -21.93 -37.32
#